data_AF-A0A966L0T8-F1
#
_entry.id   AF-A0A966L0T8-F1
#
_cell.length_a   1.000
_cell.length_b   1.000
_cell.length_c   1.000
_cell.angle_alpha   90.00
_cell.angle_beta   90.00
_cell.angle_gamma   90.00
#
_symmetry.space_group_name_H-M   'P 1'
#
loop_
_entity.id
_entity.type
_entity.pdbx_description
1 polymer ?
#
loop_
_entity_poly.entity_id
_entity_poly.type
_entity_poly.pdbx_seq_one_letter_code
_entity_poly.pdbx_strand_id
1 'polypeptide(L)' 'MNNLAHLDALEDWLGAKVRERGPQPGLTMMAKLPRWMKASTNRDKVLRGLAQLRDRAQKAGIDQ' A
#
# COMPACT_ATOMS: atom_id res chain seq x y z
N MET A 1 -11.42 10.43 5.51
CA MET A 1 -10.64 9.21 5.21
C MET A 1 -9.18 9.65 5.24
N ASN A 2 -8.35 8.99 6.03
CA ASN A 2 -7.05 9.49 6.46
C ASN A 2 -5.92 8.95 5.55
N ASN A 3 -4.97 9.81 5.14
CA ASN A 3 -3.84 9.43 4.26
C ASN A 3 -2.95 8.34 4.86
N LEU A 4 -2.69 8.38 6.18
CA LEU A 4 -1.93 7.37 6.89
C LEU A 4 -2.66 6.02 6.91
N ALA A 5 -3.98 6.04 7.06
CA ALA A 5 -4.78 4.82 7.01
C ALA A 5 -4.72 4.14 5.63
N HIS A 6 -4.60 4.91 4.55
CA HIS A 6 -4.36 4.36 3.22
C HIS A 6 -2.96 3.75 3.08
N LEU A 7 -1.94 4.36 3.67
CA LEU A 7 -0.59 3.79 3.70
C LEU A 7 -0.55 2.48 4.48
N ASP A 8 -1.20 2.41 5.65
CA ASP A 8 -1.35 1.17 6.42
C ASP A 8 -2.00 0.07 5.59
N ALA A 9 -3.14 0.36 4.97
CA ALA A 9 -3.84 -0.61 4.13
C ALA A 9 -2.99 -1.10 2.93
N LEU A 10 -2.15 -0.24 2.35
CA LEU A 10 -1.23 -0.61 1.29
C LEU A 10 -0.10 -1.51 1.81
N GLU A 11 0.50 -1.17 2.95
CA GLU A 11 1.56 -1.95 3.57
C GLU A 11 1.08 -3.35 3.96
N ASP A 12 -0.09 -3.45 4.60
CA ASP A 12 -0.70 -4.72 4.99
C ASP A 12 -0.98 -5.61 3.77
N TRP A 13 -1.64 -5.05 2.76
CA TRP A 13 -2.04 -5.82 1.59
C TRP A 13 -0.83 -6.22 0.71
N LEU A 14 0.16 -5.35 0.54
CA LEU A 14 1.38 -5.67 -0.23
C LEU A 14 2.31 -6.61 0.54
N GLY A 15 2.34 -6.50 1.87
CA GLY A 15 3.09 -7.37 2.78
C GLY A 15 2.52 -8.79 2.87
N ALA A 16 1.22 -8.97 2.62
CA ALA A 16 0.60 -10.27 2.66
C ALA A 16 1.24 -11.28 1.66
N LYS A 17 1.43 -12.52 2.13
CA LYS A 17 1.91 -13.65 1.32
C LYS A 17 0.87 -14.05 0.26
N VAL A 18 -0.41 -14.07 0.66
CA VAL A 18 -1.58 -14.31 -0.20
C VAL A 18 -2.48 -13.09 -0.11
N ARG A 19 -3.04 -12.66 -1.25
CA ARG A 19 -3.86 -11.46 -1.34
C ARG A 19 -5.23 -11.83 -1.90
N GLU A 20 -6.27 -11.50 -1.15
CA GLU A 20 -7.64 -11.71 -1.59
C GLU A 20 -7.95 -10.83 -2.80
N ARG A 21 -8.74 -11.39 -3.72
CA ARG A 21 -9.34 -10.65 -4.84
C ARG A 21 -10.84 -10.65 -4.59
N GLY A 22 -11.40 -9.46 -4.47
CA GLY A 22 -12.85 -9.30 -4.34
C GLY A 22 -13.60 -9.86 -5.55
N PRO A 23 -14.92 -10.09 -5.41
CA PRO A 23 -15.75 -10.70 -6.45
C PRO A 23 -15.82 -9.86 -7.72
N GLN A 24 -15.63 -8.54 -7.60
CA GLN A 24 -15.60 -7.62 -8.73
C GLN A 24 -14.19 -7.06 -8.93
N PRO A 25 -13.48 -7.45 -10.02
CA PRO A 25 -12.14 -6.96 -10.30
C PRO A 25 -12.12 -5.43 -10.46
N GLY A 26 -11.11 -4.77 -9.89
CA GLY A 26 -10.78 -3.39 -10.23
C GLY A 26 -11.47 -2.28 -9.44
N LEU A 27 -12.28 -2.61 -8.42
CA LEU A 27 -12.95 -1.60 -7.58
C LEU A 27 -12.18 -1.15 -6.34
N THR A 28 -11.07 -1.82 -6.00
CA THR A 28 -10.23 -1.45 -4.85
C THR A 28 -9.01 -0.64 -5.28
N MET A 29 -8.50 0.21 -4.38
CA MET A 29 -7.21 0.89 -4.56
C MET A 29 -6.09 -0.09 -4.93
N MET A 30 -6.04 -1.22 -4.23
CA MET A 30 -5.07 -2.29 -4.44
C MET A 30 -5.16 -2.89 -5.85
N ALA A 31 -6.37 -3.03 -6.39
CA ALA A 31 -6.58 -3.53 -7.73
C ALA A 31 -5.99 -2.59 -8.80
N LYS A 32 -6.07 -1.27 -8.57
CA LYS A 32 -5.54 -0.22 -9.47
C LYS A 32 -4.02 -0.08 -9.45
N LEU A 33 -3.33 -0.71 -8.50
CA LEU A 33 -1.86 -0.62 -8.43
C LEU A 33 -1.20 -1.16 -9.70
N PRO A 34 -0.08 -0.57 -10.14
CA PRO A 34 0.72 -1.10 -11.24
C PRO A 34 1.16 -2.55 -11.00
N ARG A 35 1.30 -3.32 -12.08
CA ARG A 35 1.74 -4.72 -11.99
C ARG A 35 3.08 -4.86 -11.28
N TRP A 36 4.04 -3.98 -11.58
CA TRP A 36 5.38 -4.02 -10.99
C TRP A 36 5.36 -3.87 -9.47
N MET A 37 4.42 -3.08 -8.92
CA MET A 37 4.30 -2.86 -7.48
C MET A 37 3.71 -4.07 -6.76
N LYS A 38 2.88 -4.86 -7.46
CA LYS A 38 2.28 -6.09 -6.94
C LYS A 38 3.21 -7.32 -7.06
N ALA A 39 4.27 -7.23 -7.86
CA ALA A 39 5.21 -8.32 -8.07
C ALA A 39 5.98 -8.65 -6.79
N SER A 40 6.12 -9.93 -6.47
CA SER A 40 6.82 -10.41 -5.27
C SER A 40 8.29 -9.96 -5.23
N THR A 41 8.95 -9.91 -6.38
CA THR A 41 10.36 -9.49 -6.53
C THR A 41 10.59 -8.04 -6.11
N ASN A 42 9.57 -7.18 -6.15
CA ASN A 42 9.66 -5.78 -5.75
C ASN A 42 9.10 -5.52 -4.34
N ARG A 43 8.55 -6.54 -3.65
CA ARG A 43 7.81 -6.38 -2.40
C ARG A 43 8.63 -5.59 -1.37
N ASP A 44 9.84 -6.03 -1.08
CA ASP A 44 10.67 -5.41 -0.03
C ASP A 44 11.03 -3.97 -0.37
N LYS A 45 11.30 -3.69 -1.66
CA LYS A 45 11.58 -2.33 -2.12
C LYS A 45 10.36 -1.42 -1.96
N VAL A 46 9.18 -1.91 -2.32
CA VAL A 46 7.92 -1.15 -2.21
C VAL A 46 7.57 -0.89 -0.75
N LEU A 47 7.62 -1.91 0.11
CA LEU A 47 7.31 -1.77 1.54
C LEU A 47 8.24 -0.77 2.23
N ARG A 48 9.55 -0.83 1.94
CA ARG A 48 10.49 0.18 2.47
C ARG A 48 10.14 1.60 2.02
N GLY A 49 9.71 1.77 0.78
CA GLY A 49 9.27 3.07 0.26
C GLY A 49 8.01 3.60 0.94
N LEU A 50 7.03 2.73 1.19
CA LEU A 50 5.80 3.09 1.91
C LEU A 50 6.09 3.49 3.36
N ALA A 51 6.94 2.72 4.06
CA ALA A 51 7.35 3.05 5.42
C ALA A 51 8.05 4.41 5.52
N GLN A 52 8.93 4.73 4.56
CA GLN A 52 9.57 6.05 4.47
C GLN A 52 8.56 7.17 4.18
N LEU A 53 7.58 6.90 3.31
CA LEU A 53 6.53 7.86 2.99
C LEU A 53 5.64 8.14 4.22
N ARG A 54 5.31 7.11 5.00
CA ARG A 54 4.58 7.22 6.27
C ARG A 54 5.33 8.09 7.27
N ASP A 55 6.61 7.82 7.50
CA ASP A 55 7.47 8.62 8.39
C ASP A 55 7.52 10.10 7.97
N ARG A 56 7.67 10.36 6.67
CA ARG A 56 7.67 11.73 6.13
C ARG A 56 6.32 12.41 6.29
N ALA A 57 5.22 11.71 6.05
CA ALA A 57 3.87 12.24 6.20
C ALA A 57 3.59 12.61 7.67
N GLN A 58 4.00 11.76 8.61
CA GLN A 58 3.89 12.04 10.05
C GLN A 58 4.70 13.27 10.45
N LYS A 59 5.97 13.37 10.00
CA LYS A 59 6.82 14.54 10.26
C LYS A 59 6.25 15.83 9.64
N ALA A 60 5.56 15.73 8.52
CA ALA A 60 4.92 16.85 7.85
C ALA A 60 3.54 17.21 8.43
N GLY A 61 3.04 16.45 9.41
CA GLY A 61 1.72 16.67 10.00
C GLY A 61 0.56 16.43 9.03
N ILE A 62 0.76 15.58 8.01
CA ILE A 62 -0.29 15.27 7.02
C ILE A 62 -1.34 14.39 7.69
N ASP A 63 -2.52 14.98 7.85
CA ASP A 63 -3.83 14.46 8.26
C ASP A 63 -3.81 13.21 9.14
N GLN A 64 -3.82 13.47 10.45
CA GLN A 64 -4.79 12.83 11.34
C GLN A 64 -6.20 13.30 11.00
#